data_AF-A0A960QRU7-F1
#
_entry.id   AF-A0A960QRU7-F1
#
_cell.length_a   1.000
_cell.length_b   1.000
_cell.length_c   1.000
_cell.angle_alpha   90.00
_cell.angle_beta   90.00
_cell.angle_gamma   90.00
#
_symmetry.space_group_name_H-M   'P 1'
#
loop_
_entity.id
_entity.type
_entity.pdbx_description
1 polymer ?
#
loop_
_entity_poly.entity_id
_entity_poly.type
_entity_poly.pdbx_seq_one_letter_code
_entity_poly.pdbx_strand_id
1 'polypeptide(L)'
;MRHNVQCNASFHLQCIETWLENNLSCPFCRVEVSRDNFFVDNNLREGLEELQQKALEWAQQRENIAPQNPQQASDENCDTTNREKQSLESTHTKMPAKQLLQFEAGVTPKDKKFSKEMEAIKKADLRLFQQHVNKDNVKEIRIDHIHHIVAVKKSGDYHFYQIGNGSGPSLGRFKHFHSGVEDISRRIFS
;
A
#
# COMPACT_ATOMS: atom_id res chain seq x y z
N MET A 1 10.90 -4.15 -17.61
CA MET A 1 10.89 -5.23 -16.59
C MET A 1 9.46 -5.69 -16.44
N ARG A 2 9.23 -6.97 -16.16
CA ARG A 2 7.91 -7.61 -16.11
C ARG A 2 7.58 -8.02 -14.68
N HIS A 3 6.39 -7.66 -14.21
CA HIS A 3 5.89 -7.95 -12.86
C HIS A 3 4.76 -8.97 -12.90
N ASN A 4 4.91 -10.06 -12.14
CA ASN A 4 3.81 -10.99 -11.94
C ASN A 4 2.87 -10.42 -10.85
N VAL A 5 1.61 -10.14 -11.19
CA VAL A 5 0.64 -9.52 -10.25
C VAL A 5 0.32 -10.40 -9.04
N GLN A 6 0.49 -11.72 -9.12
CA GLN A 6 0.18 -12.65 -8.03
C GLN A 6 1.26 -12.66 -6.93
N CYS A 7 2.52 -12.36 -7.27
CA CYS A 7 3.63 -12.43 -6.31
C CYS A 7 4.54 -11.19 -6.31
N ASN A 8 4.21 -10.20 -7.13
CA ASN A 8 4.96 -8.97 -7.34
C ASN A 8 6.46 -9.18 -7.65
N ALA A 9 6.82 -10.35 -8.17
CA ALA A 9 8.20 -10.63 -8.56
C ALA A 9 8.49 -9.91 -9.88
N SER A 10 9.58 -9.14 -9.87
CA SER A 10 10.10 -8.43 -11.03
C SER A 10 11.12 -9.30 -11.76
N PHE A 11 11.00 -9.36 -13.08
CA PHE A 11 11.94 -10.06 -13.92
C PHE A 11 12.35 -9.18 -15.09
N HIS A 12 13.56 -9.39 -15.62
CA HIS A 12 13.85 -8.92 -16.96
C HIS A 12 12.94 -9.64 -17.96
N LEU A 13 12.48 -8.89 -18.96
CA LEU A 13 11.56 -9.38 -20.00
C LEU A 13 12.07 -10.68 -20.63
N GLN A 14 13.31 -10.66 -21.10
CA GLN A 14 13.97 -11.81 -21.71
C GLN A 14 14.03 -13.02 -20.77
N CYS A 15 14.42 -12.81 -19.51
CA CYS A 15 14.64 -13.91 -18.56
C CYS A 15 13.33 -14.62 -18.19
N ILE A 16 12.23 -13.87 -18.03
CA ILE A 16 10.93 -14.48 -17.72
C ILE A 16 10.32 -15.15 -18.96
N GLU A 17 10.52 -14.61 -20.15
CA GLU A 17 10.04 -15.24 -21.39
C GLU A 17 10.70 -16.60 -21.63
N THR A 18 12.04 -16.67 -21.54
CA THR A 18 12.78 -17.95 -21.68
C THR A 18 12.37 -18.98 -20.62
N TRP A 19 12.06 -18.54 -19.40
CA TRP A 19 11.55 -19.45 -18.37
C TRP A 19 10.16 -20.00 -18.73
N LEU A 20 9.26 -19.14 -19.21
CA LEU A 20 7.89 -19.47 -19.55
C LEU A 20 7.76 -20.35 -20.81
N GLU A 21 8.78 -20.40 -21.66
CA GLU A 21 8.85 -21.35 -22.78
C GLU A 21 8.81 -22.82 -22.32
N ASN A 22 9.38 -23.10 -21.14
CA ASN A 22 9.49 -24.47 -20.61
C ASN A 22 8.68 -24.70 -19.34
N ASN A 23 8.28 -23.64 -18.64
CA ASN A 23 7.60 -23.73 -17.35
C ASN A 23 6.44 -22.72 -17.28
N LEU A 24 5.20 -23.19 -17.19
CA LEU A 24 4.03 -22.33 -17.00
C LEU A 24 3.83 -21.93 -15.52
N SER A 25 4.91 -21.75 -14.77
CA SER A 25 4.87 -21.41 -13.35
C SER A 25 5.86 -20.30 -13.01
N CYS A 26 5.55 -19.49 -12.00
CA CYS A 26 6.47 -18.44 -11.56
C CYS A 26 7.76 -19.05 -10.96
N PRO A 27 8.96 -18.57 -11.33
CA PRO A 27 10.23 -19.04 -10.76
C PRO A 27 10.32 -18.88 -9.23
N PHE A 28 9.66 -17.86 -8.67
CA PHE A 28 9.71 -17.54 -7.25
C PHE A 28 8.64 -18.27 -6.44
N CYS A 29 7.37 -18.15 -6.84
CA CYS A 29 6.26 -18.67 -6.05
C CYS A 29 5.67 -19.98 -6.57
N ARG A 30 6.12 -20.48 -7.73
CA ARG A 30 5.64 -21.69 -8.41
C ARG A 30 4.14 -21.74 -8.72
N VAL A 31 3.44 -20.62 -8.55
CA VAL A 31 2.04 -20.49 -8.96
C VAL A 31 1.97 -20.52 -10.48
N GLU A 32 1.01 -21.27 -11.01
CA GLU A 32 0.75 -21.33 -12.44
C GLU A 32 0.39 -19.97 -12.99
N VAL A 33 0.91 -19.68 -14.17
CA VAL A 33 0.80 -18.37 -14.76
C VAL A 33 -0.09 -18.44 -15.99
N SER A 34 -1.29 -17.85 -15.88
CA SER A 34 -2.21 -17.62 -16.99
C SER A 34 -1.84 -16.34 -17.73
N ARG A 35 -2.19 -16.24 -19.02
CA ARG A 35 -1.99 -15.01 -19.81
C ARG A 35 -2.69 -13.79 -19.20
N ASP A 36 -3.75 -14.00 -18.44
CA ASP A 36 -4.50 -12.94 -17.75
C ASP A 36 -3.80 -12.45 -16.47
N ASN A 37 -2.89 -13.24 -15.92
CA ASN A 37 -2.14 -12.93 -14.69
C ASN A 37 -0.84 -12.17 -14.95
N PHE A 38 -0.74 -11.49 -16.09
CA PHE A 38 0.55 -11.04 -16.58
C PHE A 38 0.58 -9.61 -17.13
N PHE A 39 1.22 -8.78 -16.29
CA PHE A 39 2.00 -7.58 -16.57
C PHE A 39 1.23 -6.25 -16.68
N VAL A 40 1.35 -5.44 -15.62
CA VAL A 40 1.37 -3.99 -15.79
C VAL A 40 2.77 -3.66 -16.30
N ASP A 41 2.89 -3.35 -17.59
CA ASP A 41 4.11 -2.73 -18.11
C ASP A 41 4.27 -1.37 -17.43
N ASN A 42 5.47 -1.06 -16.93
CA ASN A 42 5.76 0.26 -16.36
C ASN A 42 5.49 1.39 -17.38
N ASN A 43 5.64 1.11 -18.68
CA ASN A 43 5.29 2.03 -19.76
C ASN A 43 3.79 2.37 -19.82
N LEU A 44 2.91 1.45 -19.39
CA LEU A 44 1.46 1.70 -19.37
C LEU A 44 1.07 2.63 -18.21
N ARG A 45 1.82 2.58 -17.10
CA ARG A 45 1.62 3.49 -15.97
C ARG A 45 2.00 4.92 -16.35
N GLU A 46 3.14 5.12 -17.02
CA GLU A 46 3.55 6.44 -17.53
C GLU A 46 2.53 6.99 -18.54
N GLY A 47 2.05 6.16 -19.47
CA GLY A 47 1.01 6.57 -20.43
C GLY A 47 -0.35 6.88 -19.78
N LEU A 48 -0.71 6.19 -18.70
CA LEU A 48 -1.96 6.45 -17.97
C LEU A 48 -1.88 7.75 -17.16
N GLU A 49 -0.74 8.04 -16.54
CA GLU A 49 -0.49 9.29 -15.80
C GLU A 49 -0.54 10.50 -16.76
N GLU A 50 0.02 10.38 -17.97
CA GLU A 50 -0.05 11.43 -19.01
C GLU A 50 -1.50 11.68 -19.48
N LEU A 51 -2.29 10.63 -19.68
CA LEU A 51 -3.70 10.75 -20.06
C LEU A 51 -4.56 11.36 -18.93
N GLN A 52 -4.25 11.04 -17.67
CA GLN A 52 -4.91 11.64 -16.52
C GLN A 52 -4.58 13.12 -16.35
N GLN A 53 -3.33 13.53 -16.60
CA GLN A 53 -2.93 14.94 -16.59
C GLN A 53 -3.61 15.73 -17.71
N LYS A 54 -3.63 15.19 -18.93
CA LYS A 54 -4.37 15.81 -20.06
C LYS A 54 -5.86 15.95 -19.77
N ALA A 55 -6.48 14.95 -19.13
CA ALA A 55 -7.87 15.02 -18.72
C ALA A 55 -8.13 16.09 -17.65
N LEU A 56 -7.19 16.28 -16.71
CA LEU A 56 -7.26 17.32 -15.68
C LEU A 56 -7.06 18.73 -16.26
N GLU A 57 -6.13 18.89 -17.20
CA GLU A 57 -5.91 20.14 -17.93
C GLU A 57 -7.14 20.56 -18.75
N TRP A 58 -7.77 19.61 -19.44
CA TRP A 58 -9.03 19.85 -20.15
C TRP A 58 -10.18 20.25 -19.21
N ALA A 59 -10.19 19.78 -17.96
CA ALA A 59 -11.17 20.19 -16.98
C ALA A 59 -10.93 21.64 -16.51
N GLN A 60 -9.69 22.03 -16.24
CA GLN A 60 -9.32 23.39 -15.80
C GLN A 60 -9.51 24.47 -16.88
N GLN A 61 -9.39 24.12 -18.16
CA GLN A 61 -9.66 25.06 -19.24
C GLN A 61 -11.15 25.43 -19.36
N ARG A 62 -12.07 24.57 -18.90
CA ARG A 62 -13.52 24.85 -18.95
C ARG A 62 -14.00 25.82 -17.87
N GLU A 63 -13.23 26.04 -16.81
CA GLU A 63 -13.57 27.00 -15.74
C GLU A 63 -13.09 28.43 -16.03
N ASN A 64 -12.21 28.64 -17.02
CA ASN A 64 -11.59 29.94 -17.32
C ASN A 64 -12.37 30.82 -18.31
N ILE A 65 -13.60 30.45 -18.72
CA ILE A 65 -14.46 31.28 -19.58
C ILE A 65 -15.69 31.74 -18.80
N ALA A 66 -15.50 32.69 -17.88
CA ALA A 66 -16.57 33.54 -17.36
C ALA A 66 -16.02 34.96 -17.14
N PRO A 67 -16.75 36.03 -17.54
CA PRO A 67 -16.21 37.39 -17.60
C PRO A 67 -16.10 38.07 -16.21
N GLN A 68 -15.06 38.90 -16.07
CA GLN A 68 -14.73 39.75 -14.92
C GLN A 68 -15.59 41.02 -14.84
N ASN A 69 -15.89 41.55 -13.63
CA ASN A 69 -15.52 42.91 -13.10
C ASN A 69 -16.20 43.21 -11.70
N PRO A 70 -15.92 44.32 -10.95
CA PRO A 70 -14.96 44.41 -9.81
C PRO A 70 -15.50 45.13 -8.53
N GLN A 71 -14.59 45.44 -7.58
CA GLN A 71 -14.64 46.37 -6.40
C GLN A 71 -15.24 45.80 -5.10
N GLN A 72 -14.70 45.98 -3.87
CA GLN A 72 -13.84 47.00 -3.24
C GLN A 72 -13.20 46.42 -1.94
N ALA A 73 -11.89 46.61 -1.70
CA ALA A 73 -11.28 47.51 -0.69
C ALA A 73 -11.47 47.14 0.80
N SER A 74 -10.38 46.79 1.49
CA SER A 74 -9.80 47.58 2.60
C SER A 74 -8.60 46.86 3.24
N ASP A 75 -7.49 47.59 3.23
CA ASP A 75 -6.32 47.62 4.11
C ASP A 75 -6.41 46.86 5.45
N GLU A 76 -5.32 46.20 5.86
CA GLU A 76 -4.55 46.61 7.05
C GLU A 76 -3.26 45.77 7.22
N ASN A 77 -2.23 46.49 7.65
CA ASN A 77 -0.82 46.13 7.78
C ASN A 77 -0.50 45.57 9.17
N CYS A 78 0.44 44.63 9.29
CA CYS A 78 1.53 44.57 10.30
C CYS A 78 2.07 43.13 10.44
N ASP A 79 3.23 42.87 10.99
CA ASP A 79 4.56 43.46 10.97
C ASP A 79 5.46 42.30 11.48
N THR A 80 6.67 42.24 10.96
CA THR A 80 7.89 41.54 11.41
C THR A 80 7.84 40.50 12.55
N THR A 81 8.54 39.37 12.38
CA THR A 81 9.91 39.17 12.92
C THR A 81 10.40 37.72 12.80
N ASN A 82 11.57 37.58 12.17
CA ASN A 82 12.75 36.77 12.53
C ASN A 82 12.60 35.47 13.34
N ARG A 83 13.33 34.42 12.93
CA ARG A 83 14.71 34.16 13.44
C ARG A 83 15.17 32.72 13.15
N GLU A 84 16.20 32.62 12.31
CA GLU A 84 17.09 31.47 12.22
C GLU A 84 17.76 31.13 13.56
N LYS A 85 17.94 29.83 13.83
CA LYS A 85 19.25 29.14 14.04
C LYS A 85 18.98 27.74 14.62
N GLN A 86 19.30 26.69 13.87
CA GLN A 86 20.50 25.84 14.03
C GLN A 86 20.63 25.19 15.41
N SER A 87 20.61 23.84 15.47
CA SER A 87 21.82 23.07 15.77
C SER A 87 21.59 21.57 15.60
N LEU A 88 22.62 20.92 15.08
CA LEU A 88 22.78 19.49 14.85
C LEU A 88 23.07 18.77 16.18
N GLU A 89 22.57 17.54 16.35
CA GLU A 89 23.30 16.43 17.00
C GLU A 89 22.56 15.07 16.84
N SER A 90 23.08 14.29 15.90
CA SER A 90 23.31 12.83 15.85
C SER A 90 22.61 11.89 16.85
N THR A 91 21.82 10.92 16.34
CA THR A 91 22.07 9.45 16.36
C THR A 91 20.77 8.63 16.25
N HIS A 92 20.74 7.67 15.32
CA HIS A 92 19.61 6.77 14.96
C HIS A 92 18.35 7.44 14.38
N THR A 93 18.33 7.69 13.07
CA THR A 93 17.13 8.17 12.37
C THR A 93 16.07 7.07 12.27
N LYS A 94 15.18 7.03 13.27
CA LYS A 94 13.84 6.46 13.17
C LYS A 94 13.10 7.18 12.04
N MET A 95 12.49 6.43 11.11
CA MET A 95 11.80 7.03 9.97
C MET A 95 10.75 8.06 10.42
N PRO A 96 10.61 9.20 9.72
CA PRO A 96 9.62 10.21 10.07
C PRO A 96 8.22 9.61 9.99
N ALA A 97 7.38 9.89 10.99
CA ALA A 97 6.05 9.29 11.16
C ALA A 97 5.08 9.49 9.98
N LYS A 98 5.41 10.37 9.02
CA LYS A 98 4.67 10.54 7.76
C LYS A 98 4.90 9.44 6.72
N GLN A 99 5.78 8.46 6.98
CA GLN A 99 6.10 7.33 6.08
C GLN A 99 5.97 5.97 6.80
N LEU A 100 4.99 5.81 7.68
CA LEU A 100 4.68 4.54 8.34
C LEU A 100 3.21 4.17 8.13
N LEU A 101 2.97 2.87 7.88
CA LEU A 101 1.62 2.31 7.84
C LEU A 101 0.85 2.63 9.14
N GLN A 102 -0.43 2.98 9.00
CA GLN A 102 -1.28 3.50 10.07
C GLN A 102 -2.26 2.41 10.52
N PHE A 103 -1.75 1.41 11.22
CA PHE A 103 -2.60 0.36 11.76
C PHE A 103 -3.42 0.83 12.95
N GLU A 104 -4.69 0.40 13.00
CA GLU A 104 -5.51 0.52 14.19
C GLU A 104 -4.97 -0.32 15.36
N ALA A 105 -5.51 -0.05 16.55
CA ALA A 105 -5.28 -0.88 17.73
C ALA A 105 -5.67 -2.33 17.47
N GLY A 106 -4.83 -3.27 17.90
CA GLY A 106 -5.06 -4.69 17.69
C GLY A 106 -6.31 -5.18 18.43
N VAL A 107 -7.14 -5.94 17.73
CA VAL A 107 -8.31 -6.62 18.29
C VAL A 107 -7.97 -8.08 18.54
N THR A 108 -8.41 -8.61 19.67
CA THR A 108 -8.22 -10.01 20.10
C THR A 108 -9.56 -10.74 20.12
N PRO A 109 -9.59 -12.09 20.06
CA PRO A 109 -10.84 -12.85 20.11
C PRO A 109 -11.76 -12.56 21.31
N LYS A 110 -11.24 -11.94 22.38
CA LYS A 110 -12.01 -11.55 23.57
C LYS A 110 -12.77 -10.24 23.40
N ASP A 111 -12.41 -9.43 22.39
CA ASP A 111 -12.97 -8.11 22.17
C ASP A 111 -14.26 -8.18 21.36
N LYS A 112 -15.29 -7.42 21.76
CA LYS A 112 -16.57 -7.35 21.01
C LYS A 112 -16.39 -6.87 19.56
N LYS A 113 -15.35 -6.07 19.30
CA LYS A 113 -15.01 -5.54 17.96
C LYS A 113 -14.42 -6.63 17.05
N PHE A 114 -13.88 -7.73 17.61
CA PHE A 114 -13.17 -8.76 16.85
C PHE A 114 -14.01 -9.42 15.76
N SER A 115 -15.22 -9.88 16.09
CA SER A 115 -16.10 -10.51 15.10
C SER A 115 -16.49 -9.56 13.97
N LYS A 116 -16.61 -8.26 14.27
CA LYS A 116 -16.91 -7.24 13.27
C LYS A 116 -15.75 -7.03 12.30
N GLU A 117 -14.52 -6.91 12.81
CA GLU A 117 -13.32 -6.82 11.98
C GLU A 117 -13.11 -8.08 11.14
N MET A 118 -13.39 -9.24 11.73
CA MET A 118 -13.30 -10.53 11.06
C MET A 118 -14.25 -10.63 9.87
N GLU A 119 -15.52 -10.25 10.05
CA GLU A 119 -16.50 -10.20 8.97
C GLU A 119 -16.16 -9.10 7.95
N ALA A 120 -15.54 -7.98 8.35
CA ALA A 120 -15.06 -6.96 7.42
C ALA A 120 -13.97 -7.50 6.50
N ILE A 121 -12.99 -8.24 7.04
CA ILE A 121 -11.95 -8.91 6.23
C ILE A 121 -12.56 -9.95 5.32
N LYS A 122 -13.48 -10.78 5.82
CA LYS A 122 -14.17 -11.80 5.02
C LYS A 122 -14.98 -11.20 3.87
N LYS A 123 -15.64 -10.07 4.10
CA LYS A 123 -16.38 -9.33 3.06
C LYS A 123 -15.44 -8.71 2.03
N ALA A 124 -14.30 -8.18 2.46
CA ALA A 124 -13.33 -7.56 1.57
C ALA A 124 -12.55 -8.60 0.74
N ASP A 125 -12.17 -9.72 1.35
CA ASP A 125 -11.37 -10.77 0.73
C ASP A 125 -11.65 -12.15 1.36
N LEU A 126 -12.62 -12.86 0.78
CA LEU A 126 -13.05 -14.17 1.25
C LEU A 126 -11.94 -15.22 1.16
N ARG A 127 -11.06 -15.15 0.15
CA ARG A 127 -9.98 -16.13 -0.04
C ARG A 127 -8.88 -15.95 0.99
N LEU A 128 -8.46 -14.69 1.23
CA LEU A 128 -7.52 -14.34 2.30
C LEU A 128 -8.06 -14.80 3.66
N PHE A 129 -9.35 -14.51 3.91
CA PHE A 129 -10.02 -14.92 5.13
C PHE A 129 -9.95 -16.42 5.32
N GLN A 130 -10.43 -17.22 4.37
CA GLN A 130 -10.48 -18.68 4.49
C GLN A 130 -9.09 -19.31 4.70
N GLN A 131 -8.05 -18.83 4.01
CA GLN A 131 -6.73 -19.47 4.07
C GLN A 131 -5.85 -19.00 5.22
N HIS A 132 -5.95 -17.72 5.60
CA HIS A 132 -4.98 -17.09 6.50
C HIS A 132 -5.59 -16.55 7.79
N VAL A 133 -6.89 -16.25 7.85
CA VAL A 133 -7.52 -15.56 8.99
C VAL A 133 -8.52 -16.44 9.73
N ASN A 134 -9.30 -17.26 9.04
CA ASN A 134 -10.29 -18.20 9.58
C ASN A 134 -9.66 -19.44 10.26
N LYS A 135 -8.47 -19.28 10.85
CA LYS A 135 -7.77 -20.35 11.57
C LYS A 135 -7.88 -20.08 13.06
N ASP A 136 -8.17 -21.12 13.84
CA ASP A 136 -8.35 -21.06 15.29
C ASP A 136 -7.11 -20.54 16.07
N ASN A 137 -5.98 -20.38 15.38
CA ASN A 137 -4.72 -19.93 15.93
C ASN A 137 -4.49 -18.41 15.85
N VAL A 138 -5.48 -17.62 15.42
CA VAL A 138 -5.37 -16.16 15.38
C VAL A 138 -5.54 -15.57 16.79
N LYS A 139 -4.49 -14.90 17.27
CA LYS A 139 -4.45 -14.30 18.60
C LYS A 139 -4.79 -12.81 18.60
N GLU A 140 -4.49 -12.12 17.51
CA GLU A 140 -4.65 -10.67 17.37
C GLU A 140 -4.72 -10.29 15.89
N ILE A 141 -5.55 -9.33 15.54
CA ILE A 141 -5.66 -8.77 14.19
C ILE A 141 -5.50 -7.26 14.27
N ARG A 142 -4.76 -6.68 13.34
CA ARG A 142 -4.66 -5.22 13.13
C ARG A 142 -4.91 -4.93 11.67
N ILE A 143 -5.63 -3.84 11.39
CA ILE A 143 -5.96 -3.44 10.03
C ILE A 143 -5.46 -2.02 9.80
N ASP A 144 -4.82 -1.80 8.67
CA ASP A 144 -4.59 -0.50 8.05
C ASP A 144 -5.59 -0.36 6.91
N HIS A 145 -6.60 0.48 7.10
CA HIS A 145 -7.65 0.73 6.11
C HIS A 145 -7.19 1.62 4.95
N ILE A 146 -6.11 2.39 5.12
CA ILE A 146 -5.58 3.31 4.11
C ILE A 146 -4.84 2.51 3.04
N HIS A 147 -4.01 1.57 3.46
CA HIS A 147 -3.18 0.76 2.55
C HIS A 147 -3.75 -0.63 2.27
N HIS A 148 -4.92 -0.93 2.83
CA HIS A 148 -5.58 -2.23 2.73
C HIS A 148 -4.66 -3.38 3.19
N ILE A 149 -4.03 -3.24 4.37
CA ILE A 149 -3.13 -4.25 4.92
C ILE A 149 -3.69 -4.79 6.23
N VAL A 150 -3.64 -6.11 6.39
CA VAL A 150 -3.98 -6.79 7.64
C VAL A 150 -2.75 -7.46 8.23
N ALA A 151 -2.50 -7.22 9.51
CA ALA A 151 -1.52 -7.94 10.30
C ALA A 151 -2.23 -8.94 11.21
N VAL A 152 -1.90 -10.22 11.06
CA VAL A 152 -2.49 -11.32 11.81
C VAL A 152 -1.41 -11.96 12.68
N LYS A 153 -1.60 -11.90 14.00
CA LYS A 153 -0.73 -12.57 14.96
C LYS A 153 -1.18 -14.02 15.14
N LYS A 154 -0.27 -14.93 14.82
CA LYS A 154 -0.47 -16.38 15.02
C LYS A 154 0.41 -16.85 16.18
N SER A 155 0.77 -18.14 16.25
CA SER A 155 1.57 -18.80 17.31
C SER A 155 2.99 -18.25 17.53
N GLY A 156 3.18 -16.93 17.62
CA GLY A 156 4.44 -16.25 17.91
C GLY A 156 4.68 -15.03 17.02
N ASP A 157 4.28 -15.12 15.75
CA ASP A 157 4.67 -14.13 14.73
C ASP A 157 3.48 -13.42 14.10
N TYR A 158 3.73 -12.17 13.72
CA TYR A 158 2.86 -11.35 12.89
C TYR A 158 3.07 -11.71 11.43
N HIS A 159 1.97 -12.01 10.76
CA HIS A 159 1.92 -12.22 9.34
C HIS A 159 1.14 -11.08 8.71
N PHE A 160 1.72 -10.40 7.74
CA PHE A 160 1.09 -9.28 7.07
C PHE A 160 0.57 -9.73 5.71
N TYR A 161 -0.62 -9.28 5.34
CA TYR A 161 -1.26 -9.61 4.07
C TYR A 161 -1.91 -8.36 3.50
N GLN A 162 -1.92 -8.25 2.18
CA GLN A 162 -2.66 -7.20 1.49
C GLN A 162 -4.08 -7.70 1.21
N ILE A 163 -5.07 -6.95 1.66
CA ILE A 163 -6.49 -7.21 1.41
C ILE A 163 -6.78 -6.92 -0.07
N GLY A 164 -7.44 -7.86 -0.75
CA GLY A 164 -7.77 -7.75 -2.18
C GLY A 164 -6.80 -8.52 -3.08
N ASN A 165 -5.67 -9.01 -2.55
CA ASN A 165 -4.75 -9.89 -3.28
C ASN A 165 -5.10 -11.38 -3.12
N GLY A 166 -6.22 -11.71 -2.47
CA GLY A 166 -6.68 -13.07 -2.26
C GLY A 166 -5.76 -13.87 -1.34
N SER A 167 -5.48 -15.09 -1.77
CA SER A 167 -4.50 -16.02 -1.18
C SER A 167 -3.03 -15.69 -1.51
N GLY A 168 -2.75 -14.46 -1.96
CA GLY A 168 -1.40 -14.02 -2.33
C GLY A 168 -0.36 -14.21 -1.19
N PRO A 169 0.94 -14.13 -1.51
CA PRO A 169 1.99 -14.33 -0.53
C PRO A 169 1.89 -13.30 0.59
N SER A 170 2.18 -13.71 1.83
CA SER A 170 2.27 -12.77 2.95
C SER A 170 3.33 -11.72 2.63
N LEU A 171 3.02 -10.44 2.86
CA LEU A 171 3.97 -9.31 2.77
C LEU A 171 5.20 -9.54 3.67
N GLY A 172 5.03 -10.33 4.72
CA GLY A 172 6.11 -10.93 5.47
C GLY A 172 5.65 -11.55 6.78
N ARG A 173 6.59 -12.26 7.43
CA ARG A 173 6.45 -12.83 8.76
C ARG A 173 7.48 -12.18 9.68
N PHE A 174 7.03 -11.62 10.79
CA PHE A 174 7.88 -10.88 11.71
C PHE A 174 7.57 -11.25 13.16
N LYS A 175 8.62 -11.39 13.98
CA LYS A 175 8.48 -11.63 15.44
C LYS A 175 7.79 -10.45 16.13
N HIS A 176 8.09 -9.24 15.69
CA HIS A 176 7.57 -8.01 16.27
C HIS A 176 6.76 -7.23 15.24
N PHE A 177 5.60 -6.73 15.67
CA PHE A 177 4.70 -5.95 14.83
C PHE A 177 5.40 -4.73 14.21
N HIS A 178 6.03 -3.89 15.04
CA HIS A 178 6.70 -2.66 14.59
C HIS A 178 7.79 -2.92 13.54
N SER A 179 8.56 -4.00 13.69
CA SER A 179 9.57 -4.39 12.70
C SER A 179 8.94 -4.70 11.34
N GLY A 180 7.79 -5.36 11.33
CA GLY A 180 7.03 -5.61 10.10
C GLY A 180 6.45 -4.34 9.50
N VAL A 181 5.87 -3.46 10.32
CA VAL A 181 5.35 -2.16 9.86
C VAL A 181 6.46 -1.34 9.20
N GLU A 182 7.62 -1.20 9.83
CA GLU A 182 8.74 -0.44 9.28
C GLU A 182 9.26 -1.04 7.97
N ASP A 183 9.44 -2.36 7.92
CA ASP A 183 9.95 -3.05 6.74
C ASP A 183 8.99 -2.96 5.56
N ILE A 184 7.69 -3.16 5.80
CA ILE A 184 6.66 -3.05 4.75
C ILE A 184 6.48 -1.59 4.33
N SER A 185 6.51 -0.64 5.27
CA SER A 185 6.42 0.80 4.95
C SER A 185 7.58 1.22 4.04
N ARG A 186 8.81 0.76 4.31
CA ARG A 186 9.96 0.99 3.42
C ARG A 186 9.73 0.45 2.02
N ARG A 187 9.09 -0.70 1.86
CA ARG A 187 8.83 -1.28 0.53
C ARG A 187 7.72 -0.59 -0.23
N ILE A 188 6.74 0.02 0.46
CA ILE A 188 5.59 0.68 -0.15
C ILE A 188 5.89 2.15 -0.49
N PHE A 189 6.68 2.83 0.34
CA PHE A 189 6.98 4.26 0.20
C PHE A 189 8.39 4.57 -0.33
N SER A 190 9.17 3.56 -0.71
CA SER A 190 10.45 3.73 -1.43
C SER A 190 10.25 3.67 -2.92
#